data_AF-A0A821ML37-F1
#
_entry.id   AF-A0A821ML37-F1
#
_cell.length_a   1.000
_cell.length_b   1.000
_cell.length_c   1.000
_cell.angle_alpha   90.00
_cell.angle_beta   90.00
_cell.angle_gamma   90.00
#
_symmetry.space_group_name_H-M   'P 1'
#
loop_
_entity.id
_entity.type
_entity.pdbx_description
1 polymer ?
#
loop_
_entity_poly.entity_id
_entity_poly.type
_entity_poly.pdbx_seq_one_letter_code
_entity_poly.pdbx_strand_id
1 'polypeptide(L)'
;MLSTLDTRAIEYFTAIKNLLQQLYTKPIPKQLHRHAQYMYKMIKSMQQRLRKANIAVGQIDKSKSFFFIDAKEWEEKITNYMNKTNAYQEITSGISPLADDLHSLLTLLNNLLKHNEITKEQYKQMYP
;
A
#
# COMPACT_ATOMS: atom_id res chain seq x y z
N MET A 1 35.79 27.06 -2.68
CA MET A 1 34.55 27.85 -2.61
C MET A 1 33.43 26.96 -3.12
N LEU A 2 32.41 26.62 -2.30
CA LEU A 2 31.24 25.88 -2.80
C LEU A 2 30.47 26.75 -3.80
N SER A 3 29.98 26.15 -4.88
CA SER A 3 29.24 26.88 -5.91
C SER A 3 27.89 27.35 -5.36
N THR A 4 27.38 28.48 -5.83
CA THR A 4 26.10 29.06 -5.39
C THR A 4 24.87 28.19 -5.76
N LEU A 5 25.07 27.19 -6.62
CA LEU A 5 24.09 26.15 -6.95
C LEU A 5 24.06 25.06 -5.87
N ASP A 6 25.21 24.68 -5.32
CA ASP A 6 25.30 23.70 -4.23
C ASP A 6 24.62 24.21 -2.96
N THR A 7 24.80 25.49 -2.62
CA THR A 7 24.16 26.10 -1.45
C THR A 7 22.64 26.09 -1.55
N ARG A 8 22.11 26.43 -2.73
CA ARG A 8 20.65 26.43 -2.98
C ARG A 8 20.05 25.03 -2.97
N ALA A 9 20.77 24.03 -3.49
CA ALA A 9 20.34 22.64 -3.44
C ALA A 9 20.28 22.11 -1.99
N ILE A 10 21.27 22.46 -1.17
CA ILE A 10 21.32 22.09 0.25
C ILE A 10 20.18 22.75 1.04
N GLU A 11 19.90 24.02 0.80
CA GLU A 11 18.79 24.75 1.44
C GLU A 11 17.44 24.14 1.06
N TYR A 12 17.24 23.83 -0.23
CA TYR A 12 16.01 23.21 -0.71
C TYR A 12 15.78 21.82 -0.11
N PHE A 13 16.82 20.98 -0.11
CA PHE A 13 16.75 19.65 0.49
C PHE A 13 16.48 19.72 2.00
N THR A 14 17.09 20.68 2.69
CA THR A 14 16.87 20.91 4.12
C THR A 14 15.44 21.36 4.41
N ALA A 15 14.87 22.24 3.58
CA ALA A 15 13.48 22.68 3.69
C ALA A 15 12.49 21.51 3.51
N ILE A 16 12.72 20.64 2.52
CA ILE A 16 11.90 19.45 2.30
C ILE A 16 12.00 18.49 3.48
N LYS A 17 13.22 18.22 3.97
CA LYS A 17 13.45 17.35 5.13
C LYS A 17 12.70 17.85 6.36
N ASN A 18 12.77 19.15 6.63
CA ASN A 18 12.07 19.77 7.76
C ASN A 18 10.54 19.71 7.60
N LEU A 19 10.03 19.94 6.39
CA LEU A 19 8.60 19.83 6.10
C LEU A 19 8.09 18.40 6.29
N LEU A 20 8.81 17.41 5.76
CA LEU A 20 8.47 16.00 5.94
C LEU A 20 8.50 15.62 7.42
N GLN A 21 9.55 16.01 8.14
CA GLN A 21 9.66 15.74 9.57
C GLN A 21 8.49 16.35 10.35
N GLN A 22 8.07 17.59 10.03
CA GLN A 22 6.88 18.19 10.64
C GLN A 22 5.59 17.43 10.32
N LEU A 23 5.40 16.98 9.08
CA LEU A 23 4.22 16.22 8.69
C LEU A 23 4.16 14.84 9.35
N TYR A 24 5.30 14.16 9.50
CA TYR A 24 5.37 12.84 10.14
C TYR A 24 5.36 12.89 11.68
N THR A 25 5.78 14.00 12.29
CA THR A 25 5.82 14.14 13.76
C THR A 25 4.59 14.83 14.34
N LYS A 26 3.79 15.51 13.50
CA LYS A 26 2.57 16.17 13.98
C LYS A 26 1.55 15.10 14.39
N PRO A 27 1.13 15.07 15.68
CA PRO A 27 0.16 14.09 16.14
C PRO A 27 -1.15 14.28 15.38
N ILE A 28 -1.69 13.19 14.84
CA ILE A 28 -2.97 13.20 14.13
C ILE A 28 -4.03 13.72 15.12
N PRO A 29 -4.79 14.77 14.76
CA PRO A 29 -5.87 15.27 15.59
C PRO A 29 -6.78 14.14 16.08
N LYS A 30 -7.07 14.11 17.39
CA LYS A 30 -7.88 13.04 18.02
C LYS A 30 -9.22 12.81 17.30
N GLN A 31 -9.81 13.86 16.73
CA GLN A 31 -11.04 13.76 15.95
C GLN A 31 -10.85 12.94 14.66
N LEU A 32 -9.76 13.16 13.92
CA LEU A 32 -9.45 12.38 12.72
C LEU A 32 -9.16 10.92 13.06
N HIS A 33 -8.47 10.67 14.19
CA HIS A 33 -8.23 9.32 14.66
C HIS A 33 -9.54 8.59 15.02
N ARG A 34 -10.45 9.25 15.75
CA ARG A 34 -11.78 8.71 16.08
C ARG A 34 -12.62 8.44 14.82
N HIS A 35 -12.59 9.37 13.87
CA HIS A 35 -13.29 9.22 12.60
C HIS A 35 -12.76 8.02 11.79
N ALA A 36 -11.44 7.86 11.69
CA ALA A 36 -10.82 6.71 11.04
C ALA A 36 -11.18 5.38 11.72
N GLN A 37 -11.17 5.33 13.06
CA GLN A 37 -11.60 4.14 13.80
C GLN A 37 -13.08 3.80 13.57
N TYR A 38 -13.95 4.81 13.51
CA TYR A 38 -15.37 4.63 13.19
C TYR A 38 -15.56 4.05 11.79
N MET A 39 -14.90 4.65 10.79
CA MET A 39 -14.95 4.16 9.40
C MET A 39 -14.43 2.73 9.29
N TYR A 40 -13.32 2.39 9.97
CA TYR A 40 -12.77 1.04 9.98
C TYR A 40 -13.78 0.01 10.53
N LYS A 41 -14.42 0.31 11.66
CA LYS A 41 -15.45 -0.58 12.25
C LYS A 41 -16.64 -0.75 11.31
N MET A 42 -17.09 0.34 10.69
CA MET A 42 -18.18 0.32 9.72
C MET A 42 -17.83 -0.58 8.52
N ILE A 43 -16.65 -0.39 7.91
CA ILE A 43 -16.16 -1.22 6.79
C ILE A 43 -16.08 -2.69 7.21
N LYS A 44 -15.54 -3.00 8.38
CA LYS A 44 -15.48 -4.40 8.88
C LYS A 44 -16.87 -5.01 9.05
N SER A 45 -17.83 -4.25 9.59
CA SER A 45 -19.21 -4.72 9.73
C SER A 45 -19.87 -4.98 8.37
N MET A 46 -19.62 -4.11 7.38
CA MET A 46 -20.12 -4.27 6.02
C MET A 46 -19.51 -5.53 5.38
N GLN A 47 -18.18 -5.69 5.46
CA GLN A 47 -17.48 -6.88 4.97
C GLN A 47 -18.04 -8.17 5.57
N GLN A 48 -18.31 -8.20 6.88
CA GLN A 48 -18.92 -9.38 7.53
C GLN A 48 -20.33 -9.65 7.03
N ARG A 49 -21.16 -8.62 6.84
CA ARG A 49 -22.54 -8.77 6.33
C ARG A 49 -22.55 -9.23 4.87
N LEU A 50 -21.64 -8.70 4.06
CA LEU A 50 -21.48 -9.06 2.65
C LEU A 50 -21.04 -10.52 2.49
N ARG A 51 -20.09 -10.98 3.30
CA ARG A 51 -19.70 -12.40 3.36
C ARG A 51 -20.87 -13.31 3.72
N LYS A 52 -21.73 -12.91 4.67
CA LYS A 52 -22.91 -13.69 5.06
C LYS A 52 -24.01 -13.70 4.01
N ALA A 53 -24.12 -12.62 3.23
CA ALA A 53 -25.13 -12.46 2.19
C ALA A 53 -24.68 -13.02 0.83
N ASN A 54 -23.48 -13.58 0.72
CA ASN A 54 -22.87 -14.00 -0.54
C ASN A 54 -22.77 -12.86 -1.57
N ILE A 55 -22.50 -11.63 -1.10
CA ILE A 55 -22.37 -10.43 -1.94
C ILE A 55 -20.89 -10.04 -2.00
N ALA A 56 -20.34 -9.90 -3.20
CA ALA A 56 -19.03 -9.35 -3.46
C ALA A 56 -19.08 -7.82 -3.66
N VAL A 57 -17.96 -7.15 -3.36
CA VAL A 57 -17.78 -5.72 -3.66
C VAL A 57 -16.84 -5.61 -4.83
N GLY A 58 -17.35 -5.11 -5.95
CA GLY A 58 -16.56 -4.77 -7.11
C GLY A 58 -16.17 -3.29 -7.08
N GLN A 59 -14.97 -2.97 -7.54
CA GLN A 59 -14.57 -1.60 -7.86
C GLN A 59 -14.60 -1.43 -9.37
N ILE A 60 -15.22 -0.36 -9.85
CA ILE A 60 -15.17 -0.01 -11.27
C ILE A 60 -13.80 0.59 -11.53
N ASP A 61 -13.02 -0.02 -12.42
CA ASP A 61 -11.60 0.29 -12.70
C ASP A 61 -11.28 1.79 -12.90
N LYS A 62 -12.28 2.60 -13.29
CA LYS A 62 -12.11 4.03 -13.60
C LYS A 62 -12.88 4.99 -12.70
N SER A 63 -13.80 4.51 -11.87
CA SER A 63 -14.51 5.36 -10.91
C SER A 63 -14.17 4.89 -9.50
N LYS A 64 -13.97 5.82 -8.56
CA LYS A 64 -13.80 5.50 -7.13
C LYS A 64 -15.12 5.00 -6.50
N SER A 65 -16.01 4.42 -7.30
CA SER A 65 -17.32 3.95 -6.93
C SER A 65 -17.28 2.43 -6.78
N PHE A 66 -17.78 1.98 -5.64
CA PHE A 66 -17.96 0.56 -5.33
C PHE A 66 -19.38 0.15 -5.69
N PHE A 67 -19.55 -1.07 -6.18
CA PHE A 67 -20.86 -1.68 -6.35
C PHE A 67 -20.94 -3.02 -5.63
N PHE A 68 -22.15 -3.37 -5.22
CA PHE A 68 -22.47 -4.66 -4.62
C PHE A 68 -23.01 -5.57 -5.72
N ILE A 69 -22.47 -6.77 -5.82
CA ILE A 69 -22.85 -7.80 -6.80
C ILE A 69 -22.93 -9.14 -6.10
N ASP A 70 -23.80 -10.04 -6.54
CA ASP A 70 -23.80 -11.41 -6.04
C ASP A 70 -22.43 -12.08 -6.31
N ALA A 71 -21.91 -12.83 -5.35
CA ALA A 71 -20.59 -13.43 -5.45
C ALA A 71 -20.49 -14.42 -6.60
N LYS A 72 -21.56 -15.14 -6.93
CA LYS A 72 -21.61 -16.07 -8.06
C LYS A 72 -21.59 -15.31 -9.38
N GLU A 73 -22.37 -14.24 -9.50
CA GLU A 73 -22.38 -13.39 -10.69
C GLU A 73 -21.01 -12.69 -10.89
N TRP A 74 -20.33 -12.35 -9.79
CA TRP A 74 -18.97 -11.84 -9.82
C TRP A 74 -17.95 -12.89 -10.28
N GLU A 75 -18.00 -14.10 -9.75
CA GLU A 75 -17.15 -15.22 -10.19
C GLU A 75 -17.34 -15.53 -11.67
N GLU A 76 -18.59 -15.55 -12.16
CA GLU A 76 -18.90 -15.75 -13.57
C GLU A 76 -18.34 -14.61 -14.45
N LYS A 77 -18.43 -13.35 -13.99
CA LYS A 77 -17.85 -12.19 -14.71
C LYS A 77 -16.33 -12.22 -14.74
N ILE A 78 -15.67 -12.53 -13.62
CA ILE A 78 -14.21 -12.67 -13.59
C ILE A 78 -13.81 -13.83 -14.50
N THR A 79 -14.44 -14.99 -14.39
CA THR A 79 -14.13 -16.17 -15.22
C THR A 79 -14.28 -15.86 -16.71
N ASN A 80 -15.36 -15.19 -17.10
CA ASN A 80 -15.55 -14.76 -18.48
C ASN A 80 -14.51 -13.73 -18.94
N TYR A 81 -14.11 -12.80 -18.08
CA TYR A 81 -13.07 -11.83 -18.40
C TYR A 81 -11.69 -12.50 -18.50
N MET A 82 -11.36 -13.43 -17.60
CA MET A 82 -10.15 -14.25 -17.61
C MET A 82 -10.05 -15.03 -18.93
N ASN A 83 -11.10 -15.76 -19.28
CA ASN A 83 -11.16 -16.55 -20.51
C ASN A 83 -11.04 -15.68 -21.78
N LYS A 84 -11.54 -14.44 -21.76
CA LYS A 84 -11.48 -13.52 -22.91
C LYS A 84 -10.13 -12.85 -23.08
N THR A 85 -9.42 -12.58 -21.99
CA THR A 85 -8.26 -11.69 -22.01
C THR A 85 -6.94 -12.40 -21.77
N ASN A 86 -6.95 -13.64 -21.24
CA ASN A 86 -5.74 -14.31 -20.72
C ASN A 86 -4.91 -13.41 -19.77
N ALA A 87 -5.53 -12.39 -19.17
CA ALA A 87 -4.82 -11.35 -18.43
C ALA A 87 -4.40 -11.78 -17.02
N TYR A 88 -4.86 -12.95 -16.57
CA TYR A 88 -4.57 -13.49 -15.25
C TYR A 88 -3.90 -14.85 -15.38
N GLN A 89 -2.74 -14.98 -14.76
CA GLN A 89 -2.04 -16.25 -14.62
C GLN A 89 -2.30 -16.79 -13.21
N GLU A 90 -2.97 -17.92 -13.11
CA GLU A 90 -3.19 -18.61 -11.84
C GLU A 90 -1.84 -19.11 -11.31
N ILE A 91 -1.51 -18.75 -10.07
CA ILE A 91 -0.29 -19.21 -9.40
C ILE A 91 -0.55 -20.61 -8.85
N THR A 92 -0.24 -21.63 -9.64
CA THR A 92 -0.50 -23.04 -9.31
C THR A 92 0.52 -23.64 -8.33
N SER A 93 1.73 -23.07 -8.25
CA SER A 93 2.81 -23.54 -7.37
C SER A 93 2.62 -23.14 -5.90
N GLY A 94 1.66 -22.25 -5.60
CA GLY A 94 1.52 -21.61 -4.29
C GLY A 94 2.65 -20.64 -3.93
N ILE A 95 3.62 -20.44 -4.83
CA ILE A 95 4.76 -19.53 -4.65
C ILE A 95 4.46 -18.23 -5.38
N SER A 96 4.43 -17.12 -4.65
CA SER A 96 4.25 -15.80 -5.25
C SER A 96 5.32 -15.54 -6.31
N PRO A 97 4.98 -15.08 -7.52
CA PRO A 97 5.96 -14.69 -8.54
C PRO A 97 6.86 -13.52 -8.08
N LEU A 98 6.48 -12.82 -7.01
CA LEU A 98 7.25 -11.75 -6.39
C LEU A 98 8.11 -12.23 -5.21
N ALA A 99 8.16 -13.55 -4.94
CA ALA A 99 8.91 -14.10 -3.81
C ALA A 99 10.41 -13.82 -3.93
N ASP A 100 10.97 -13.94 -5.13
CA ASP A 100 12.39 -13.68 -5.41
C ASP A 100 12.72 -12.18 -5.33
N ASP A 101 11.80 -11.33 -5.81
CA ASP A 101 11.92 -9.87 -5.69
C ASP A 101 11.90 -9.44 -4.22
N LEU A 102 10.98 -10.00 -3.43
CA LEU A 102 10.89 -9.77 -2.00
C LEU A 102 12.17 -10.23 -1.29
N HIS A 103 12.69 -11.42 -1.62
CA HIS A 103 13.93 -11.93 -1.06
C HIS A 103 15.13 -11.01 -1.37
N SER A 104 15.20 -10.51 -2.60
CA SER A 104 16.24 -9.59 -3.06
C SER A 104 16.17 -8.25 -2.33
N LEU A 105 14.97 -7.70 -2.16
CA LEU A 105 14.73 -6.47 -1.40
C LEU A 105 15.15 -6.62 0.06
N LEU A 106 14.75 -7.72 0.72
CA LEU A 106 15.13 -7.99 2.11
C LEU A 106 16.64 -8.15 2.27
N THR A 107 17.30 -8.82 1.33
CA THR A 107 18.77 -8.96 1.32
C THR A 107 19.45 -7.60 1.21
N LEU A 108 18.96 -6.73 0.33
CA LEU A 108 19.46 -5.35 0.20
C LEU A 108 19.29 -4.55 1.50
N LEU A 109 18.09 -4.56 2.08
CA LEU A 109 17.80 -3.84 3.33
C LEU A 109 18.67 -4.33 4.49
N ASN A 110 18.87 -5.65 4.60
CA ASN A 110 19.75 -6.25 5.60
C ASN A 110 21.21 -5.81 5.43
N ASN A 111 21.70 -5.76 4.19
CA ASN A 111 23.06 -5.29 3.91
C ASN A 111 23.21 -3.81 4.27
N LEU A 112 22.25 -2.96 3.89
CA LEU A 112 22.28 -1.53 4.24
C LEU A 112 22.26 -1.32 5.75
N LEU A 113 21.47 -2.10 6.50
CA LEU A 113 21.46 -2.03 7.96
C LEU A 113 22.79 -2.49 8.56
N LYS A 114 23.37 -3.58 8.04
CA LYS A 114 24.65 -4.14 8.50
C LYS A 114 25.82 -3.16 8.29
N HIS A 115 25.78 -2.39 7.21
CA HIS A 115 26.78 -1.37 6.88
C HIS A 115 26.48 0.01 7.51
N ASN A 116 25.42 0.14 8.33
CA ASN A 116 24.97 1.40 8.94
C ASN A 116 24.60 2.51 7.93
N GLU A 117 24.29 2.13 6.69
CA GLU A 117 23.81 3.06 5.64
C GLU A 117 22.37 3.51 5.90
N ILE A 118 21.61 2.70 6.64
CA ILE A 118 20.27 3.04 7.12
C ILE A 118 20.15 2.80 8.63
N THR A 119 19.35 3.64 9.28
CA THR A 119 19.02 3.47 10.69
C THR A 119 18.02 2.34 10.90
N LYS A 120 17.95 1.80 12.13
CA LYS A 120 16.95 0.78 12.51
C LYS A 120 15.51 1.25 12.29
N GLU A 121 15.25 2.54 12.45
CA GLU A 121 13.91 3.10 12.22
C GLU A 121 13.59 3.21 10.72
N GLN A 122 14.55 3.58 9.88
CA GLN A 122 14.39 3.53 8.42
C GLN A 122 14.18 2.09 7.93
N TYR A 123 14.95 1.13 8.47
CA TYR A 123 14.76 -0.29 8.18
C TYR A 123 13.33 -0.75 8.51
N LYS A 124 12.80 -0.42 9.70
CA LYS A 124 11.41 -0.77 10.07
C LYS A 124 10.36 -0.13 9.16
N GLN A 125 10.62 1.05 8.62
CA GLN A 125 9.70 1.73 7.69
C GLN A 125 9.74 1.14 6.29
N MET A 126 10.89 0.58 5.88
CA MET A 126 11.11 0.02 4.54
C MET A 126 10.86 -1.50 4.49
N TYR A 127 10.80 -2.16 5.65
CA TYR A 127 10.49 -3.58 5.75
C TYR A 127 9.03 -3.84 5.35
N PRO A 128 8.77 -4.65 4.30
CA PRO A 128 7.43 -4.92 3.78
C PRO A 128 6.58 -5.83 4.67
#